data_AF-A0A7C6AWD3-F1
#
_entry.id   AF-A0A7C6AWD3-F1
#
_cell.length_a   1.000
_cell.length_b   1.000
_cell.length_c   1.000
_cell.angle_alpha   90.00
_cell.angle_beta   90.00
_cell.angle_gamma   90.00
#
_symmetry.space_group_name_H-M   'P 1'
#
loop_
_entity.id
_entity.type
_entity.pdbx_description
1 polymer ?
#
loop_
_entity_poly.entity_id
_entity_poly.type
_entity_poly.pdbx_seq_one_letter_code
_entity_poly.pdbx_strand_id
1 'polypeptide(L)'
;MWARRQNSNSFAVILAFALGLSGCVSVPEISSFPGTQEQQPPSEDEGRLAQLVAYFDIAVHMPAEEVRGEYLMQRKRMTPGVCDEQHLLTAMLLLNPALNVANDEQNPVFLRPCIGKDGGQDLELMHLARILHLQLVEKQKQKATRRKLAGARYRLNLLNEKLKTLNEKLDALKSIERSIRERE
;
A
#
# COMPACT_ATOMS: atom_id res chain seq x y z
N MET A 1 17.04 20.62 2.23
CA MET A 1 17.27 19.16 2.21
C MET A 1 17.00 18.60 3.60
N TRP A 2 15.82 18.04 3.87
CA TRP A 2 15.56 17.28 5.11
C TRP A 2 14.72 16.04 4.78
N ALA A 3 15.13 14.95 5.42
CA ALA A 3 15.01 13.57 4.99
C ALA A 3 13.58 12.98 5.00
N ARG A 4 13.37 12.04 4.06
CA ARG A 4 12.29 11.06 4.05
C ARG A 4 12.27 10.28 5.37
N ARG A 5 11.16 10.37 6.11
CA ARG A 5 10.83 9.38 7.13
C ARG A 5 10.02 8.28 6.46
N GLN A 6 10.72 7.19 6.16
CA GLN A 6 10.21 5.98 5.53
C GLN A 6 9.38 5.22 6.57
N ASN A 7 8.09 5.02 6.27
CA ASN A 7 7.21 4.14 7.05
C ASN A 7 7.64 2.68 6.79
N SER A 8 8.56 2.16 7.61
CA SER A 8 9.11 0.81 7.54
C SER A 8 8.29 -0.26 8.27
N ASN A 9 7.19 0.11 8.93
CA ASN A 9 6.53 -0.81 9.86
C ASN A 9 5.53 -1.78 9.21
N SER A 10 5.18 -1.59 7.93
CA SER A 10 4.28 -2.52 7.20
C SER A 10 5.04 -3.61 6.44
N PHE A 11 6.33 -3.42 6.16
CA PHE A 11 7.17 -4.40 5.44
C PHE A 11 7.70 -5.52 6.36
N ALA A 12 7.86 -5.24 7.65
CA ALA A 12 8.40 -6.21 8.61
C ALA A 12 7.51 -7.44 8.80
N VAL A 13 6.19 -7.31 8.59
CA VAL A 13 5.25 -8.43 8.80
C VAL A 13 5.34 -9.47 7.69
N ILE A 14 5.62 -9.04 6.45
CA ILE A 14 5.81 -9.97 5.31
C ILE A 14 7.21 -10.61 5.39
N LEU A 15 8.23 -9.86 5.84
CA LEU A 15 9.59 -10.37 5.97
C LEU A 15 9.76 -11.35 7.15
N ALA A 16 9.02 -11.15 8.25
CA ALA A 16 9.09 -12.03 9.43
C ALA A 16 8.53 -13.44 9.16
N PHE A 17 7.57 -13.57 8.23
CA PHE A 17 7.07 -14.88 7.82
C PHE A 17 8.08 -15.66 6.96
N ALA A 18 8.91 -14.96 6.17
CA ALA A 18 9.93 -15.58 5.32
C ALA A 18 11.16 -16.10 6.10
N LEU A 19 11.46 -15.53 7.28
CA LEU A 19 12.62 -15.94 8.10
C LEU A 19 12.27 -16.94 9.21
N GLY A 20 10.99 -17.05 9.58
CA GLY A 20 10.52 -17.94 10.66
C GLY A 20 10.48 -19.44 10.34
N LEU A 21 10.74 -19.85 9.08
CA LEU A 21 10.70 -21.26 8.66
C LEU A 21 12.09 -21.91 8.50
N SER A 22 13.17 -21.24 8.90
CA SER A 22 14.56 -21.76 8.76
C SER A 22 15.18 -22.37 10.02
N GLY A 23 14.37 -22.75 11.02
CA GLY A 23 14.88 -23.15 12.33
C GLY A 23 14.26 -24.41 12.92
N CYS A 24 14.50 -25.57 12.30
CA CYS A 24 14.42 -26.90 12.95
C CYS A 24 15.28 -27.91 12.15
N VAL A 25 16.61 -27.78 12.23
CA VAL A 25 17.52 -28.88 11.86
C VAL A 25 17.90 -29.63 13.13
N SER A 26 17.22 -30.73 13.38
CA SER A 26 17.66 -31.76 14.32
C SER A 26 18.57 -32.72 13.56
N VAL A 27 19.86 -32.72 13.87
CA VAL A 27 20.77 -33.81 13.49
C VAL A 27 20.44 -35.00 14.41
N PRO A 28 20.24 -36.20 13.85
CA PRO A 28 21.17 -37.27 14.19
C PRO A 28 21.59 -38.12 12.98
N GLU A 29 22.90 -38.33 12.94
CA GLU A 29 23.59 -39.61 12.79
C GLU A 29 23.31 -40.54 11.59
N ILE A 30 24.41 -40.87 10.93
CA ILE A 30 24.54 -41.73 9.76
C ILE A 30 24.23 -43.19 10.14
N SER A 31 23.26 -43.81 9.48
CA SER A 31 23.30 -45.26 9.22
C SER A 31 22.60 -45.60 7.91
N SER A 32 23.39 -46.14 6.99
CA SER A 32 23.06 -46.79 5.71
C SER A 32 21.81 -47.67 5.73
N PHE A 33 20.92 -47.56 4.73
CA PHE A 33 20.35 -48.64 3.89
C PHE A 33 19.43 -48.00 2.80
N PRO A 34 19.30 -48.59 1.59
CA PRO A 34 18.73 -47.95 0.43
C PRO A 34 17.21 -48.15 0.38
N GLY A 35 16.47 -47.05 0.39
CA GLY A 35 15.04 -47.03 0.18
C GLY A 35 14.70 -45.83 -0.69
N THR A 36 14.25 -46.12 -1.89
CA THR A 36 13.74 -45.17 -2.89
C THR A 36 12.69 -44.26 -2.24
N GLN A 37 13.08 -43.05 -1.85
CA GLN A 37 12.13 -41.96 -1.61
C GLN A 37 12.10 -41.10 -2.87
N GLU A 38 11.07 -41.33 -3.68
CA GLU A 38 10.61 -40.34 -4.66
C GLU A 38 10.41 -39.02 -3.91
N GLN A 39 11.25 -38.03 -4.22
CA GLN A 39 10.96 -36.65 -3.89
C GLN A 39 9.65 -36.29 -4.59
N GLN A 40 8.60 -36.21 -3.80
CA GLN A 40 7.32 -35.67 -4.21
C GLN A 40 7.59 -34.28 -4.81
N PRO A 41 7.17 -34.00 -6.06
CA PRO A 41 7.36 -32.68 -6.64
C PRO A 41 6.67 -31.65 -5.72
N PRO A 42 7.22 -30.43 -5.59
CA PRO A 42 6.52 -29.37 -4.86
C PRO A 42 5.09 -29.29 -5.41
N SER A 43 4.11 -29.25 -4.51
CA SER A 43 2.72 -29.04 -4.91
C SER A 43 2.67 -27.80 -5.80
N GLU A 44 1.99 -27.88 -6.95
CA GLU A 44 1.95 -26.79 -7.94
C GLU A 44 1.49 -25.46 -7.31
N ASP A 45 0.72 -25.54 -6.22
CA ASP A 45 0.20 -24.42 -5.43
C ASP A 45 1.29 -23.69 -4.60
N GLU A 46 2.23 -24.41 -3.97
CA GLU A 46 3.37 -23.77 -3.25
C GLU A 46 4.25 -22.99 -4.23
N GLY A 47 4.43 -23.52 -5.45
CA GLY A 47 5.15 -22.84 -6.52
C GLY A 47 4.46 -21.55 -6.97
N ARG A 48 3.13 -21.52 -6.95
CA ARG A 48 2.32 -20.38 -7.42
C ARG A 48 2.35 -19.21 -6.44
N LEU A 49 2.19 -19.48 -5.13
CA LEU A 49 2.31 -18.43 -4.11
C LEU A 49 3.71 -17.83 -4.10
N ALA A 50 4.75 -18.66 -4.19
CA ALA A 50 6.13 -18.21 -4.24
C ALA A 50 6.38 -17.29 -5.46
N GLN A 51 5.81 -17.63 -6.63
CA GLN A 51 5.89 -16.79 -7.84
C GLN A 51 5.22 -15.43 -7.66
N LEU A 52 4.04 -15.39 -7.03
CA LEU A 52 3.34 -14.13 -6.73
C LEU A 52 4.16 -13.21 -5.81
N VAL A 53 4.74 -13.78 -4.75
CA VAL A 53 5.57 -13.03 -3.80
C VAL A 53 6.86 -12.55 -4.47
N ALA A 54 7.52 -13.40 -5.25
CA ALA A 54 8.72 -13.04 -6.01
C ALA A 54 8.43 -11.94 -7.03
N TYR A 55 7.30 -12.01 -7.73
CA TYR A 55 6.86 -10.95 -8.64
C TYR A 55 6.68 -9.62 -7.90
N PHE A 56 6.05 -9.64 -6.73
CA PHE A 56 5.83 -8.42 -5.96
C PHE A 56 7.14 -7.80 -5.48
N ASP A 57 8.10 -8.61 -5.05
CA ASP A 57 9.43 -8.14 -4.65
C ASP A 57 10.13 -7.37 -5.78
N ILE A 58 10.09 -7.92 -7.01
CA ILE A 58 10.58 -7.23 -8.21
C ILE A 58 9.77 -5.96 -8.47
N ALA A 59 8.44 -6.05 -8.42
CA ALA A 59 7.55 -4.94 -8.73
C ALA A 59 7.73 -3.74 -7.80
N VAL A 60 8.07 -3.96 -6.53
CA VAL A 60 8.36 -2.88 -5.56
C VAL A 60 9.56 -2.03 -6.00
N HIS A 61 10.49 -2.63 -6.75
CA HIS A 61 11.70 -1.96 -7.24
C HIS A 61 11.56 -1.39 -8.67
N MET A 62 10.46 -1.68 -9.37
CA MET A 62 10.22 -1.14 -10.71
C MET A 62 9.97 0.38 -10.69
N PRO A 63 10.37 1.11 -11.76
CA PRO A 63 10.06 2.51 -11.91
C PRO A 63 8.55 2.74 -12.12
N ALA A 64 8.07 3.92 -11.74
CA ALA A 64 6.63 4.22 -11.68
C ALA A 64 5.88 4.00 -13.02
N GLU A 65 6.52 4.29 -14.15
CA GLU A 65 5.92 4.11 -15.48
C GLU A 65 5.75 2.64 -15.85
N GLU A 66 6.71 1.79 -15.48
CA GLU A 66 6.64 0.33 -15.71
C GLU A 66 5.55 -0.29 -14.83
N VAL A 67 5.53 0.05 -13.53
CA VAL A 67 4.48 -0.39 -12.61
C VAL A 67 3.11 0.03 -13.11
N ARG A 68 2.99 1.23 -13.68
CA ARG A 68 1.74 1.73 -14.26
C ARG A 68 1.36 0.95 -15.52
N GLY A 69 2.31 0.65 -16.39
CA GLY A 69 2.11 -0.18 -17.57
C GLY A 69 1.60 -1.58 -17.20
N GLU A 70 2.29 -2.24 -16.26
CA GLU A 70 1.89 -3.54 -15.71
C GLU A 70 0.50 -3.50 -15.10
N TYR A 71 0.23 -2.52 -14.23
CA TYR A 71 -1.10 -2.36 -13.63
C TYR A 71 -2.21 -2.26 -14.68
N LEU A 72 -2.00 -1.47 -15.74
CA LEU A 72 -2.98 -1.33 -16.82
C LEU A 72 -3.13 -2.62 -17.64
N MET A 73 -2.04 -3.36 -17.85
CA MET A 73 -2.05 -4.62 -18.58
C MET A 73 -2.78 -5.72 -17.80
N GLN A 74 -2.44 -5.91 -16.53
CA GLN A 74 -3.11 -6.88 -15.66
C GLN A 74 -4.59 -6.56 -15.53
N ARG A 75 -4.93 -5.26 -15.39
CA ARG A 75 -6.32 -4.82 -15.30
C ARG A 75 -7.17 -5.14 -16.53
N LYS A 76 -6.57 -5.15 -17.72
CA LYS A 76 -7.28 -5.52 -18.95
C LYS A 76 -7.52 -7.02 -19.08
N ARG A 77 -6.69 -7.84 -18.43
CA ARG A 77 -6.75 -9.29 -18.55
C ARG A 77 -7.68 -9.93 -17.52
N MET A 78 -7.95 -9.24 -16.39
CA MET A 78 -8.76 -9.76 -15.28
C MET A 78 -10.15 -10.23 -15.72
N THR A 79 -10.56 -11.40 -15.23
CA THR A 79 -11.90 -11.95 -15.51
C THR A 79 -12.91 -11.54 -14.42
N PRO A 80 -13.98 -10.80 -14.74
CA PRO A 80 -14.92 -10.33 -13.73
C PRO A 80 -15.62 -11.49 -13.01
N GLY A 81 -15.68 -11.43 -11.68
CA GLY A 81 -16.41 -12.41 -10.85
C GLY A 81 -15.66 -13.73 -10.59
N VAL A 82 -14.41 -13.84 -11.05
CA VAL A 82 -13.53 -14.98 -10.82
C VAL A 82 -12.32 -14.50 -10.01
N CYS A 83 -11.88 -15.31 -9.04
CA CYS A 83 -10.58 -15.09 -8.43
C CYS A 83 -9.53 -15.75 -9.32
N ASP A 84 -8.82 -14.94 -10.08
CA ASP A 84 -7.66 -15.36 -10.85
C ASP A 84 -6.38 -14.72 -10.27
N GLU A 85 -5.23 -15.18 -10.75
CA GLU A 85 -3.92 -14.66 -10.34
C GLU A 85 -3.78 -13.15 -10.62
N GLN A 86 -4.44 -12.67 -11.67
CA GLN A 86 -4.35 -11.29 -12.10
C GLN A 86 -5.03 -10.34 -11.11
N HIS A 87 -6.08 -10.79 -10.40
CA HIS A 87 -6.65 -10.04 -9.28
C HIS A 87 -5.63 -9.86 -8.14
N LEU A 88 -4.89 -10.91 -7.80
CA LEU A 88 -3.87 -10.87 -6.76
C LEU A 88 -2.67 -10.00 -7.17
N LEU A 89 -2.16 -10.19 -8.39
CA LEU A 89 -1.09 -9.38 -8.97
C LEU A 89 -1.48 -7.90 -9.04
N THR A 90 -2.70 -7.60 -9.50
CA THR A 90 -3.19 -6.22 -9.54
C THR A 90 -3.26 -5.61 -8.14
N ALA A 91 -3.75 -6.36 -7.15
CA ALA A 91 -3.79 -5.89 -5.77
C ALA A 91 -2.39 -5.64 -5.20
N MET A 92 -1.43 -6.50 -5.50
CA MET A 92 -0.02 -6.31 -5.15
C MET A 92 0.55 -5.03 -5.78
N LEU A 93 0.37 -4.83 -7.08
CA LEU A 93 0.82 -3.60 -7.77
C LEU A 93 0.20 -2.33 -7.17
N LEU A 94 -1.06 -2.38 -6.73
CA LEU A 94 -1.73 -1.27 -6.05
C LEU A 94 -1.16 -0.94 -4.68
N LEU A 95 -0.43 -1.87 -4.03
CA LEU A 95 0.28 -1.59 -2.79
C LEU A 95 1.57 -0.80 -3.02
N ASN A 96 2.15 -0.89 -4.22
CA ASN A 96 3.38 -0.17 -4.57
C ASN A 96 3.24 1.36 -4.31
N PRO A 97 4.18 1.98 -3.58
CA PRO A 97 4.14 3.41 -3.28
C PRO A 97 4.42 4.31 -4.50
N ALA A 98 5.12 3.82 -5.52
CA ALA A 98 5.40 4.54 -6.76
C ALA A 98 4.13 4.73 -7.61
N LEU A 99 3.16 3.83 -7.45
CA LEU A 99 1.90 3.90 -8.17
C LEU A 99 0.91 4.85 -7.46
N ASN A 100 0.52 5.92 -8.15
CA ASN A 100 -0.51 6.86 -7.69
C ASN A 100 -1.64 6.94 -8.71
N VAL A 101 -2.63 6.07 -8.60
CA VAL A 101 -3.79 6.06 -9.51
C VAL A 101 -4.89 6.97 -8.94
N ALA A 102 -5.52 7.76 -9.80
CA ALA A 102 -6.55 8.73 -9.39
C ALA A 102 -7.89 8.07 -9.02
N ASN A 103 -8.20 6.90 -9.60
CA ASN A 103 -9.49 6.19 -9.46
C ASN A 103 -9.50 5.09 -8.38
N ASP A 104 -8.64 5.21 -7.37
CA ASP A 104 -8.33 4.18 -6.36
C ASP A 104 -9.48 3.82 -5.39
N GLU A 105 -10.62 4.50 -5.43
CA GLU A 105 -11.63 4.41 -4.37
C GLU A 105 -12.35 3.05 -4.34
N GLN A 106 -12.31 2.28 -5.43
CA GLN A 106 -12.92 0.95 -5.53
C GLN A 106 -11.90 -0.21 -5.46
N ASN A 107 -10.61 0.05 -5.18
CA ASN A 107 -9.56 -0.97 -5.25
C ASN A 107 -9.78 -2.24 -4.41
N PRO A 108 -10.26 -2.17 -3.15
CA PRO A 108 -10.49 -3.36 -2.33
C PRO A 108 -11.66 -4.21 -2.84
N VAL A 109 -12.56 -3.62 -3.64
CA VAL A 109 -13.74 -4.29 -4.19
C VAL A 109 -13.34 -5.34 -5.22
N PHE A 110 -12.23 -5.13 -5.93
CA PHE A 110 -11.73 -6.08 -6.93
C PHE A 110 -11.37 -7.44 -6.30
N LEU A 111 -11.00 -7.48 -5.02
CA LEU A 111 -10.67 -8.73 -4.34
C LEU A 111 -11.89 -9.49 -3.80
N ARG A 112 -13.11 -8.96 -3.90
CA ARG A 112 -14.32 -9.67 -3.42
C ARG A 112 -14.48 -11.09 -3.98
N PRO A 113 -14.25 -11.35 -5.29
CA PRO A 113 -14.32 -12.71 -5.84
C PRO A 113 -13.34 -13.70 -5.19
N CYS A 114 -12.22 -13.21 -4.65
CA CYS A 114 -11.21 -14.01 -3.95
C CYS A 114 -11.50 -14.25 -2.46
N ILE A 115 -12.41 -13.48 -1.88
CA ILE A 115 -12.72 -13.54 -0.44
C ILE A 115 -14.04 -14.26 -0.17
N GLY A 116 -14.99 -14.19 -1.11
CA GLY A 116 -16.39 -14.56 -0.88
C GLY A 116 -16.83 -15.94 -1.38
N LYS A 117 -15.92 -16.80 -1.88
CA LYS A 117 -16.27 -18.16 -2.32
C LYS A 117 -15.74 -19.19 -1.33
N ASP A 118 -16.61 -19.66 -0.45
CA ASP A 118 -16.35 -20.71 0.56
C ASP A 118 -16.20 -22.13 -0.04
N GLY A 119 -15.65 -22.26 -1.26
CA GLY A 119 -15.67 -23.54 -1.99
C GLY A 119 -14.50 -23.81 -2.94
N GLY A 120 -13.38 -23.10 -2.82
CA GLY A 120 -12.18 -23.32 -3.65
C GLY A 120 -11.03 -23.91 -2.83
N GLN A 121 -10.33 -24.89 -3.39
CA GLN A 121 -9.27 -25.72 -2.79
C GLN A 121 -8.01 -24.97 -2.32
N ASP A 122 -7.97 -23.64 -2.36
CA ASP A 122 -6.73 -22.86 -2.30
C ASP A 122 -6.75 -21.85 -1.13
N LEU A 123 -6.70 -22.39 0.09
CA LEU A 123 -6.82 -21.65 1.35
C LEU A 123 -5.75 -20.54 1.46
N GLU A 124 -4.55 -20.79 0.94
CA GLU A 124 -3.42 -19.86 1.00
C GLU A 124 -3.66 -18.61 0.16
N LEU A 125 -4.15 -18.77 -1.08
CA LEU A 125 -4.50 -17.63 -1.94
C LEU A 125 -5.64 -16.81 -1.34
N MET A 126 -6.59 -17.45 -0.66
CA MET A 126 -7.66 -16.75 0.06
C MET A 126 -7.10 -15.93 1.23
N HIS A 127 -6.17 -16.48 2.00
CA HIS A 127 -5.50 -15.75 3.09
C HIS A 127 -4.71 -14.56 2.55
N LEU A 128 -3.96 -14.75 1.47
CA LEU A 128 -3.25 -13.67 0.79
C LEU A 128 -4.21 -12.58 0.31
N ALA A 129 -5.32 -12.95 -0.33
CA ALA A 129 -6.34 -12.02 -0.78
C ALA A 129 -6.93 -11.20 0.38
N ARG A 130 -7.18 -11.81 1.55
CA ARG A 130 -7.63 -11.09 2.75
C ARG A 130 -6.59 -10.10 3.25
N ILE A 131 -5.32 -10.49 3.32
CA ILE A 131 -4.23 -9.61 3.75
C ILE A 131 -4.11 -8.41 2.79
N LEU A 132 -4.08 -8.67 1.48
CA LEU A 132 -4.02 -7.63 0.46
C LEU A 132 -5.22 -6.68 0.55
N HIS A 133 -6.43 -7.22 0.78
CA HIS A 133 -7.63 -6.41 0.97
C HIS A 133 -7.51 -5.46 2.16
N LEU A 134 -7.07 -5.95 3.32
CA LEU A 134 -6.88 -5.12 4.52
C LEU A 134 -5.85 -4.01 4.28
N GLN A 135 -4.72 -4.33 3.65
CA GLN A 135 -3.68 -3.35 3.34
C GLN A 135 -4.17 -2.26 2.36
N LEU A 136 -4.96 -2.64 1.36
CA LEU A 136 -5.56 -1.68 0.43
C LEU A 136 -6.54 -0.74 1.12
N VAL A 137 -7.41 -1.28 2.00
CA VAL A 137 -8.34 -0.46 2.80
C VAL A 137 -7.57 0.51 3.69
N GLU A 138 -6.49 0.06 4.33
CA GLU A 138 -5.67 0.94 5.17
C GLU A 138 -5.00 2.05 4.35
N LYS A 139 -4.41 1.73 3.19
CA LYS A 139 -3.81 2.71 2.28
C LYS A 139 -4.83 3.75 1.82
N GLN A 140 -6.06 3.35 1.52
CA GLN A 140 -7.15 4.28 1.20
C GLN A 140 -7.46 5.23 2.35
N LYS A 141 -7.58 4.71 3.59
CA LYS A 141 -7.80 5.52 4.79
C LYS A 141 -6.65 6.53 5.00
N GLN A 142 -5.42 6.11 4.78
CA GLN A 142 -4.24 6.99 4.84
C GLN A 142 -4.27 8.09 3.74
N LYS A 143 -4.70 7.76 2.52
CA LYS A 143 -4.85 8.74 1.42
C LYS A 143 -5.95 9.77 1.75
N ALA A 144 -7.08 9.33 2.26
CA ALA A 144 -8.18 10.21 2.66
C ALA A 144 -7.79 11.17 3.80
N THR A 145 -7.09 10.67 4.82
CA THR A 145 -6.60 11.50 5.93
C THR A 145 -5.55 12.52 5.45
N ARG A 146 -4.62 12.13 4.57
CA ARG A 146 -3.66 13.07 3.96
C ARG A 146 -4.35 14.17 3.16
N ARG A 147 -5.38 13.85 2.37
CA ARG A 147 -6.20 14.85 1.64
C ARG A 147 -6.86 15.84 2.60
N LYS A 148 -7.49 15.34 3.68
CA LYS A 148 -8.09 16.19 4.72
C LYS A 148 -7.06 17.11 5.39
N LEU A 149 -5.89 16.58 5.74
CA LEU A 149 -4.80 17.36 6.33
C LEU A 149 -4.29 18.46 5.38
N ALA A 150 -4.12 18.15 4.10
CA ALA A 150 -3.73 19.13 3.09
C ALA A 150 -4.76 20.26 2.96
N GLY A 151 -6.06 19.93 2.95
CA GLY A 151 -7.13 20.91 2.95
C GLY A 151 -7.15 21.78 4.21
N ALA A 152 -6.92 21.20 5.39
CA ALA A 152 -6.82 21.94 6.64
C ALA A 152 -5.64 22.92 6.64
N ARG A 153 -4.47 22.49 6.16
CA ARG A 153 -3.28 23.36 6.01
C ARG A 153 -3.54 24.53 5.07
N TYR A 154 -4.19 24.28 3.94
CA TYR A 154 -4.58 25.35 3.02
C TYR A 154 -5.48 26.39 3.69
N ARG A 155 -6.50 25.94 4.44
CA ARG A 155 -7.40 26.84 5.18
C ARG A 155 -6.67 27.65 6.25
N LEU A 156 -5.74 27.04 6.99
CA LEU A 156 -4.93 27.76 7.98
C LEU A 156 -4.09 28.86 7.33
N ASN A 157 -3.44 28.57 6.21
CA ASN A 157 -2.65 29.57 5.50
C ASN A 157 -3.54 30.74 5.02
N LEU A 158 -4.72 30.44 4.49
CA LEU A 158 -5.67 31.47 4.07
C LEU A 158 -6.14 32.35 5.24
N LEU A 159 -6.39 31.76 6.41
CA LEU A 159 -6.77 32.51 7.61
C LEU A 159 -5.63 33.38 8.12
N ASN A 160 -4.39 32.89 8.09
CA ASN A 160 -3.22 33.66 8.49
C ASN A 160 -3.01 34.88 7.59
N GLU A 161 -3.17 34.74 6.26
CA GLU A 161 -3.12 35.88 5.34
C GLU A 161 -4.22 36.90 5.64
N LYS A 162 -5.45 36.44 5.93
CA LYS A 162 -6.55 37.34 6.33
C LYS A 162 -6.24 38.07 7.64
N LEU A 163 -5.68 37.39 8.64
CA LEU A 163 -5.28 38.02 9.89
C LEU A 163 -4.20 39.08 9.67
N LYS A 164 -3.21 38.80 8.83
CA LYS A 164 -2.16 39.75 8.47
C LYS A 164 -2.74 41.01 7.85
N THR A 165 -3.60 40.86 6.84
CA THR A 165 -4.25 42.01 6.17
C THR A 165 -5.16 42.81 7.12
N LEU A 166 -5.84 42.16 8.07
CA LEU A 166 -6.64 42.86 9.09
C LEU A 166 -5.75 43.66 10.06
N ASN A 167 -4.63 43.10 10.48
CA ASN A 167 -3.67 43.82 11.33
C ASN A 167 -3.10 45.05 10.62
N GLU A 168 -2.72 44.92 9.34
CA GLU A 168 -2.25 46.06 8.54
C GLU A 168 -3.30 47.18 8.46
N LYS A 169 -4.58 46.83 8.26
CA LYS A 169 -5.69 47.82 8.27
C LYS A 169 -5.87 48.47 9.63
N LEU A 170 -5.75 47.70 10.71
CA LEU A 170 -5.89 48.20 12.08
C LEU A 170 -4.77 49.18 12.42
N ASP A 171 -3.54 48.88 12.01
CA ASP A 171 -2.40 49.78 12.21
C ASP A 171 -2.54 51.07 11.39
N ALA A 172 -3.05 50.98 10.15
CA ALA A 172 -3.39 52.16 9.36
C ALA A 172 -4.44 53.03 10.05
N LEU A 173 -5.52 52.45 10.58
CA LEU A 173 -6.54 53.19 11.34
C LEU A 173 -5.95 53.87 12.59
N LYS A 174 -5.10 53.17 13.36
CA LYS A 174 -4.41 53.76 14.52
C LYS A 174 -3.50 54.92 14.15
N SER A 175 -2.85 54.88 12.98
CA SER A 175 -2.04 56.02 12.50
C SER A 175 -2.90 57.23 12.13
N ILE A 176 -4.06 57.00 11.51
CA ILE A 176 -5.02 58.06 11.19
C ILE A 176 -5.55 58.70 12.48
N GLU A 177 -5.94 57.89 13.46
CA GLU A 177 -6.42 58.39 14.76
C GLU A 177 -5.38 59.29 15.44
N ARG A 178 -4.10 58.86 15.47
CA ARG A 178 -3.01 59.68 16.01
C ARG A 178 -2.86 61.00 15.26
N SER A 179 -2.88 60.96 13.92
CA SER A 179 -2.78 62.19 13.13
C SER A 179 -3.95 63.15 13.32
N ILE A 180 -5.15 62.66 13.65
CA ILE A 180 -6.31 63.51 13.96
C ILE A 180 -6.10 64.18 15.33
N ARG A 181 -5.71 63.40 16.36
CA ARG A 181 -5.46 63.94 17.70
C ARG A 181 -4.34 64.98 17.75
N GLU A 182 -3.34 64.91 16.88
CA GLU A 182 -2.26 65.91 16.80
C GLU A 182 -2.69 67.22 16.14
N ARG A 183 -3.85 67.24 15.46
CA ARG A 183 -4.41 68.43 14.81
C ARG A 183 -5.48 69.12 15.65
N GLU A 184 -5.96 68.47 16.71
CA GLU A 184 -6.85 69.03 17.73
C GLU A 184 -6.05 69.68 18.86
#